data_AF-A0A816EW31-F1
#
_entry.id   AF-A0A816EW31-F1
#
_cell.length_a   1.000
_cell.length_b   1.000
_cell.length_c   1.000
_cell.angle_alpha   90.00
_cell.angle_beta   90.00
_cell.angle_gamma   90.00
#
_symmetry.space_group_name_H-M   'P 1'
#
loop_
_entity.id
_entity.type
_entity.pdbx_description
1 polymer ?
#
loop_
_entity_poly.entity_id
_entity_poly.type
_entity_poly.pdbx_seq_one_letter_code
_entity_poly.pdbx_strand_id
1 'polypeptide(L)'
;MADFGKHVGVRILDLFFLRNGKDKREVRLTPMLVFIQKTFWKFLFNREADHLEQHAQEAKIYYIIERECLVNKFISVPKDKGTLNCASFVAGIVEGILCTSGFTCKVHALQGPRGTTYVIDFAQSVMDRESRLDAK
;
A
#
# COMPACT_ATOMS: atom_id res chain seq x y z
N MET A 1 -5.10 -1.24 14.48
CA MET A 1 -4.13 -0.21 14.03
C MET A 1 -4.36 0.20 12.58
N ALA A 2 -4.83 -0.70 11.70
CA ALA A 2 -5.19 -0.35 10.31
C ALA A 2 -6.16 0.83 10.19
N ASP A 3 -7.21 0.92 11.01
CA ASP A 3 -8.16 2.04 10.91
C ASP A 3 -7.50 3.41 11.15
N PHE A 4 -6.61 3.50 12.14
CA PHE A 4 -5.81 4.72 12.38
C PHE A 4 -4.90 5.02 11.19
N GLY A 5 -4.23 4.00 10.64
CA GLY A 5 -3.42 4.14 9.43
C GLY A 5 -4.24 4.64 8.25
N LYS A 6 -5.47 4.15 8.08
CA LYS A 6 -6.38 4.58 7.01
C LYS A 6 -6.74 6.05 7.13
N HIS A 7 -7.06 6.53 8.33
CA HIS A 7 -7.30 7.95 8.55
C HIS A 7 -6.09 8.82 8.19
N VAL A 8 -4.88 8.36 8.49
CA VAL A 8 -3.63 9.03 8.07
C VAL A 8 -3.49 8.99 6.54
N GLY A 9 -3.70 7.83 5.92
CA GLY A 9 -3.62 7.61 4.48
C GLY A 9 -4.51 8.53 3.65
N VAL A 10 -5.73 8.78 4.12
CA VAL A 10 -6.68 9.69 3.46
C VAL A 10 -6.16 11.13 3.38
N ARG A 11 -5.36 11.58 4.36
CA ARG A 11 -4.88 12.97 4.46
C ARG A 11 -3.49 13.18 3.89
N ILE A 12 -2.62 12.18 4.03
CA ILE A 12 -1.21 12.30 3.66
C ILE A 12 -1.02 12.41 2.14
N LEU A 13 -1.96 11.88 1.35
CA LEU A 13 -1.91 11.97 -0.11
C LEU A 13 -2.02 13.42 -0.60
N ASP A 14 -2.97 14.19 -0.06
CA ASP A 14 -3.15 15.59 -0.44
C ASP A 14 -1.92 16.42 -0.04
N LEU A 15 -1.38 16.18 1.16
CA LEU A 15 -0.13 16.81 1.63
C LEU A 15 1.05 16.47 0.73
N PHE A 16 1.16 15.22 0.27
CA PHE A 16 2.20 14.78 -0.64
C PHE A 16 2.14 15.57 -1.95
N PHE A 17 0.97 15.69 -2.58
CA PHE A 17 0.81 16.44 -3.83
C PHE A 17 1.03 17.94 -3.64
N LEU A 18 0.53 18.53 -2.55
CA LEU A 18 0.76 19.95 -2.24
C LEU A 18 2.25 20.28 -2.09
N ARG A 19 3.03 19.37 -1.49
CA ARG A 19 4.46 19.59 -1.23
C ARG A 19 5.34 19.31 -2.45
N ASN A 20 5.01 18.30 -3.26
CA ASN A 20 5.87 17.83 -4.34
C ASN A 20 5.48 18.36 -5.73
N GLY A 21 4.41 19.13 -5.85
CA GLY A 21 4.02 19.82 -7.09
C GLY A 21 2.90 19.13 -7.86
N LYS A 22 2.66 19.59 -9.11
CA LYS A 22 1.55 19.15 -9.99
C LYS A 22 1.75 17.73 -10.56
N ASP A 23 2.13 16.77 -9.72
CA ASP A 23 2.08 15.38 -10.14
C ASP A 23 0.62 15.02 -10.44
N LYS A 24 0.39 14.56 -11.66
CA LYS A 24 -0.94 14.17 -12.11
C LYS A 24 -1.35 12.97 -11.27
N ARG A 25 -2.49 13.09 -10.58
CA ARG A 25 -3.05 11.98 -9.82
C ARG A 25 -3.22 10.76 -10.73
N GLU A 26 -2.68 9.62 -10.29
CA GLU A 26 -2.77 8.39 -11.07
C GLU A 26 -4.22 7.91 -11.17
N VAL A 27 -4.64 7.67 -12.42
CA VAL A 27 -6.00 7.19 -12.75
C VAL A 27 -6.04 5.71 -13.14
N ARG A 28 -4.87 5.15 -13.44
CA ARG A 28 -4.64 3.76 -13.83
C ARG A 28 -4.11 2.97 -12.65
N LEU A 29 -4.52 1.71 -12.53
CA LEU A 29 -4.19 0.88 -11.36
C LEU A 29 -2.69 0.61 -11.24
N THR A 30 -2.06 0.13 -12.31
CA THR A 30 -0.64 -0.23 -12.29
C THR A 30 0.27 0.96 -11.98
N PRO A 31 0.12 2.13 -12.63
CA PRO A 31 0.87 3.34 -12.25
C PRO A 31 0.67 3.77 -10.79
N MET A 32 -0.56 3.67 -10.27
CA MET A 32 -0.83 3.98 -8.85
C MET A 32 -0.08 3.03 -7.90
N LEU A 33 -0.05 1.73 -8.20
CA LEU A 33 0.69 0.75 -7.40
C LEU A 33 2.21 1.00 -7.46
N VAL A 34 2.74 1.33 -8.64
CA VAL A 34 4.16 1.69 -8.82
C VAL A 34 4.50 3.00 -8.08
N PHE A 35 3.60 3.99 -8.11
CA PHE A 35 3.75 5.21 -7.32
C PHE A 35 3.84 4.90 -5.82
N ILE A 36 2.99 4.00 -5.31
CA ILE A 36 3.05 3.58 -3.90
C ILE A 36 4.38 2.90 -3.60
N GLN A 37 4.79 1.92 -4.41
CA GLN A 37 6.02 1.14 -4.22
C GLN A 37 7.28 2.02 -4.23
N LYS A 38 7.37 2.96 -5.17
CA LYS A 38 8.60 3.73 -5.40
C LYS A 38 8.58 5.07 -4.69
N THR A 39 7.62 5.91 -5.03
CA THR A 39 7.60 7.31 -4.63
C THR A 39 7.07 7.50 -3.22
N PHE A 40 5.90 6.93 -2.93
CA PHE A 40 5.26 7.12 -1.63
C PHE A 40 5.98 6.32 -0.54
N TRP A 41 6.50 5.13 -0.85
CA TRP A 41 7.32 4.36 0.08
C TRP A 41 8.60 5.12 0.46
N LYS A 42 9.30 5.72 -0.52
CA LYS A 42 10.45 6.59 -0.26
C LYS A 42 10.08 7.77 0.62
N PHE A 43 8.92 8.38 0.39
CA PHE A 43 8.45 9.48 1.22
C PHE A 43 8.23 9.08 2.69
N LEU A 44 7.69 7.88 2.95
CA LEU A 44 7.44 7.40 4.30
C LEU A 44 8.69 6.85 5.00
N PHE A 45 9.53 6.12 4.27
CA PHE A 45 10.57 5.27 4.87
C PHE A 45 11.98 5.52 4.33
N ASN A 46 12.14 6.52 3.45
CA ASN A 46 13.40 6.87 2.79
C ASN A 46 14.01 5.70 1.96
N ARG A 47 13.17 4.76 1.49
CA ARG A 47 13.52 3.69 0.55
C ARG A 47 12.30 3.22 -0.24
N GLU A 48 12.52 2.58 -1.39
CA GLU A 48 11.44 1.92 -2.13
C GLU A 48 11.04 0.61 -1.44
N ALA A 49 9.83 0.13 -1.74
CA ALA A 49 9.45 -1.21 -1.37
C ALA A 49 10.20 -2.26 -2.22
N ASP A 50 10.62 -3.37 -1.60
CA ASP A 50 11.46 -4.37 -2.27
C ASP A 50 10.81 -4.95 -3.53
N HIS A 51 9.52 -5.29 -3.47
CA HIS A 51 8.79 -5.87 -4.61
C HIS A 51 7.33 -5.41 -4.70
N LEU A 52 6.82 -5.39 -5.93
CA LEU A 52 5.41 -5.27 -6.28
C LEU A 52 5.03 -6.45 -7.19
N GLU A 53 4.13 -7.30 -6.73
CA GLU A 53 3.71 -8.51 -7.44
C GLU A 53 2.19 -8.52 -7.61
N GLN A 54 1.68 -9.13 -8.68
CA GLN A 54 0.27 -9.49 -8.81
C GLN A 54 0.09 -10.97 -8.42
N HIS A 55 -1.02 -11.31 -7.80
CA HIS A 55 -1.34 -12.70 -7.50
C HIS A 55 -1.51 -13.49 -8.80
N ALA A 56 -0.89 -14.68 -8.88
CA ALA A 56 -0.84 -15.47 -10.12
C ALA A 56 -2.22 -15.91 -10.63
N GLN A 57 -3.12 -16.33 -9.74
CA GLN A 57 -4.47 -16.78 -10.08
C GLN A 57 -5.58 -15.73 -9.92
N GLU A 58 -5.34 -14.67 -9.14
CA GLU A 58 -6.40 -13.74 -8.73
C GLU A 58 -6.02 -12.31 -9.11
N ALA A 59 -6.43 -11.87 -10.30
CA ALA A 59 -5.96 -10.60 -10.89
C ALA A 59 -6.27 -9.34 -10.05
N LYS A 60 -7.26 -9.41 -9.15
CA LYS A 60 -7.62 -8.32 -8.22
C LYS A 60 -6.70 -8.20 -7.01
N ILE A 61 -5.84 -9.21 -6.77
CA ILE A 61 -4.94 -9.23 -5.61
C ILE A 61 -3.53 -8.85 -6.02
N TYR A 62 -2.95 -7.90 -5.28
CA TYR A 62 -1.57 -7.45 -5.44
C TYR A 62 -0.83 -7.52 -4.10
N TYR A 63 0.49 -7.61 -4.20
CA TYR A 63 1.40 -7.69 -3.06
C TYR A 63 2.46 -6.60 -3.14
N ILE A 64 2.60 -5.84 -2.07
CA ILE A 64 3.81 -5.06 -1.81
C ILE A 64 4.62 -5.80 -0.75
N ILE A 65 5.89 -6.07 -1.02
CA ILE A 65 6.74 -6.90 -0.14
C ILE A 65 7.91 -6.07 0.37
N GLU A 66 8.16 -6.19 1.67
CA GLU A 66 9.30 -5.61 2.36
C GLU A 66 10.04 -6.71 3.12
N ARG A 67 11.28 -7.01 2.71
CA ARG A 67 12.11 -8.07 3.32
C ARG A 67 12.51 -7.71 4.75
N GLU A 68 12.80 -6.44 4.98
CA GLU A 68 13.12 -5.90 6.30
C GLU A 68 12.03 -4.94 6.77
N CYS A 69 11.30 -5.29 7.83
CA CYS A 69 10.22 -4.46 8.35
C CYS A 69 10.80 -3.18 9.00
N LEU A 70 10.68 -2.05 8.33
CA LEU A 70 11.25 -0.77 8.78
C LEU A 70 10.61 -0.23 10.05
N VAL A 71 9.35 -0.59 10.31
CA VAL A 71 8.65 -0.19 11.53
C VAL A 71 9.27 -0.88 12.76
N ASN A 72 9.79 -2.11 12.61
CA ASN A 72 10.50 -2.82 13.68
C ASN A 72 11.81 -2.13 14.10
N LYS A 73 12.33 -1.19 13.30
CA LYS A 73 13.49 -0.38 13.68
C LYS A 73 13.14 0.71 14.70
N PHE A 74 11.87 1.13 14.76
CA PHE A 74 11.40 2.22 15.61
C PHE A 74 10.54 1.76 16.79
N ILE A 75 10.25 0.46 16.88
CA ILE A 75 9.51 -0.16 17.99
C ILE A 75 10.25 -1.41 18.49
N SER A 76 10.53 -1.46 19.79
CA SER A 76 11.03 -2.67 20.45
C SER A 76 9.86 -3.62 20.68
N VAL A 77 9.85 -4.77 20.01
CA VAL A 77 8.90 -5.85 20.28
C VAL A 77 9.50 -6.74 21.38
N PRO A 78 8.89 -6.84 22.57
CA PRO A 78 9.32 -7.80 23.60
C PRO A 78 9.25 -9.22 23.03
N LYS A 79 10.26 -10.06 23.28
CA LYS A 79 10.39 -11.43 22.71
C LYS A 79 9.18 -12.34 23.02
N ASP A 80 8.46 -11.97 24.07
CA ASP A 80 7.36 -12.63 24.75
C ASP A 80 5.96 -12.15 24.27
N LYS A 81 5.91 -11.10 23.44
CA LYS A 81 4.69 -10.68 22.71
C LYS A 81 4.94 -10.85 21.21
N GLY A 82 4.43 -11.94 20.64
CA GLY A 82 4.60 -12.29 19.22
C GLY A 82 4.30 -11.17 18.21
N THR A 83 4.66 -11.42 16.95
CA THR A 83 4.52 -10.55 15.75
C THR A 83 3.70 -9.27 15.96
N LEU A 84 4.37 -8.21 16.39
CA LEU A 84 3.73 -6.93 16.63
C LEU A 84 3.22 -6.36 15.29
N ASN A 85 1.91 -6.19 15.19
CA ASN A 85 1.18 -5.87 13.97
C ASN A 85 1.33 -4.39 13.55
N CYS A 86 2.49 -3.78 13.71
CA CYS A 86 2.74 -2.40 13.26
C CYS A 86 2.66 -2.27 11.74
N ALA A 87 2.92 -3.35 11.02
CA ALA A 87 2.63 -3.43 9.60
C ALA A 87 1.13 -3.20 9.29
N SER A 88 0.18 -3.56 10.16
CA SER A 88 -1.23 -3.20 9.91
C SER A 88 -1.48 -1.70 9.88
N PHE A 89 -0.69 -0.88 10.60
CA PHE A 89 -0.82 0.57 10.51
C PHE A 89 -0.43 1.05 9.10
N VAL A 90 0.69 0.56 8.57
CA VAL A 90 1.14 0.87 7.20
C VAL A 90 0.14 0.33 6.16
N ALA A 91 -0.38 -0.88 6.36
CA ALA A 91 -1.46 -1.43 5.52
C ALA A 91 -2.67 -0.49 5.49
N GLY A 92 -3.05 0.05 6.65
CA GLY A 92 -4.09 1.08 6.76
C GLY A 92 -3.79 2.32 5.92
N ILE A 93 -2.56 2.86 6.01
CA ILE A 93 -2.15 4.02 5.20
C ILE A 93 -2.33 3.74 3.71
N VAL A 94 -1.84 2.58 3.24
CA VAL A 94 -1.96 2.15 1.85
C VAL A 94 -3.43 2.02 1.43
N GLU A 95 -4.29 1.42 2.28
CA GLU A 95 -5.73 1.33 2.03
C GLU A 95 -6.36 2.73 1.90
N GLY A 96 -6.03 3.66 2.80
CA GLY A 96 -6.55 5.02 2.79
C GLY A 96 -6.21 5.77 1.50
N ILE A 97 -4.97 5.63 1.03
CA ILE A 97 -4.48 6.27 -0.20
C ILE A 97 -5.19 5.71 -1.43
N LEU A 98 -5.26 4.38 -1.56
CA LEU A 98 -5.90 3.71 -2.69
C LEU A 98 -7.40 4.03 -2.75
N CYS A 99 -8.10 3.93 -1.62
CA CYS A 99 -9.52 4.25 -1.54
C CYS A 99 -9.80 5.71 -1.90
N THR A 100 -9.01 6.65 -1.38
CA THR A 100 -9.21 8.08 -1.67
C THR A 100 -8.94 8.39 -3.15
N SER A 101 -8.05 7.62 -3.79
CA SER A 101 -7.75 7.68 -5.23
C SER A 101 -8.71 6.93 -6.13
N GLY A 102 -9.83 6.42 -5.59
CA GLY A 102 -10.87 5.75 -6.36
C GLY A 102 -10.57 4.26 -6.64
N PHE A 103 -9.52 3.71 -6.04
CA PHE A 103 -9.19 2.29 -6.09
C PHE A 103 -9.66 1.62 -4.79
N THR A 104 -10.96 1.33 -4.72
CA THR A 104 -11.55 0.70 -3.52
C THR A 104 -10.92 -0.68 -3.29
N CYS A 105 -10.36 -0.89 -2.10
CA CYS A 105 -9.66 -2.12 -1.74
C CYS A 105 -9.69 -2.40 -0.23
N LYS A 106 -9.22 -3.59 0.14
CA LYS A 106 -8.82 -3.95 1.50
C LYS A 106 -7.35 -4.30 1.54
N VAL A 107 -6.65 -3.82 2.58
CA VAL A 107 -5.22 -4.08 2.73
C VAL A 107 -4.92 -4.78 4.05
N HIS A 108 -4.24 -5.92 3.97
CA HIS A 108 -3.83 -6.71 5.11
C HIS A 108 -2.31 -6.87 5.13
N ALA A 109 -1.70 -6.72 6.31
CA ALA A 109 -0.29 -7.03 6.50
C ALA A 109 -0.12 -8.44 7.04
N LEU A 110 0.74 -9.22 6.40
CA LEU A 110 1.11 -10.57 6.80
C LEU A 110 2.63 -10.64 7.00
N GLN A 111 3.07 -11.28 8.08
CA GLN A 111 4.48 -11.62 8.27
C GLN A 111 4.73 -13.01 7.68
N GLY A 112 5.70 -13.11 6.77
CA GLY A 112 6.04 -14.36 6.10
C GLY A 112 7.53 -14.53 5.83
N PRO A 113 7.93 -15.59 5.11
CA PRO A 113 9.33 -15.89 4.82
C PRO A 113 10.05 -14.82 4.01
N ARG A 114 9.31 -14.06 3.19
CA ARG A 114 9.83 -12.95 2.38
C ARG A 114 9.83 -11.60 3.10
N GLY A 115 9.60 -11.60 4.41
CA GLY A 115 9.43 -10.41 5.23
C GLY A 115 7.96 -10.05 5.43
N THR A 116 7.67 -8.75 5.52
CA THR A 116 6.30 -8.23 5.64
C THR A 116 5.69 -8.08 4.25
N THR A 117 4.51 -8.67 4.04
CA THR A 117 3.73 -8.55 2.80
C THR A 117 2.44 -7.80 3.06
N TYR A 118 2.20 -6.75 2.28
CA TYR A 118 0.94 -6.02 2.23
C TYR A 118 0.11 -6.58 1.09
N VAL A 119 -0.91 -7.36 1.44
CA VAL A 119 -1.89 -7.94 0.53
C VAL A 119 -2.96 -6.91 0.25
N ILE A 120 -3.12 -6.53 -1.01
CA ILE A 120 -4.09 -5.54 -1.48
C ILE A 120 -5.14 -6.30 -2.30
N ASP A 121 -6.37 -6.40 -1.79
CA ASP A 121 -7.50 -7.00 -2.47
C ASP A 121 -8.43 -5.91 -3.00
N PHE A 122 -8.46 -5.71 -4.32
CA PHE A 122 -9.29 -4.71 -4.97
C PHE A 122 -10.73 -5.16 -5.13
N ALA A 123 -11.68 -4.24 -4.96
CA ALA A 123 -13.07 -4.50 -5.30
C ALA A 123 -13.22 -4.78 -6.80
N GLN A 124 -14.14 -5.69 -7.16
CA GLN A 124 -14.37 -6.06 -8.56
C GLN A 124 -14.65 -4.84 -9.46
N SER A 125 -15.35 -3.82 -8.95
CA SER A 125 -15.63 -2.58 -9.67
C SER A 125 -14.37 -1.82 -10.12
N VAL A 126 -13.25 -1.96 -9.41
CA VAL A 126 -11.96 -1.38 -9.80
C VAL A 126 -11.40 -2.12 -11.01
N MET A 127 -11.46 -3.45 -11.00
CA MET A 127 -10.99 -4.29 -12.10
C MET A 127 -11.84 -4.08 -13.36
N ASP A 128 -13.15 -4.00 -13.20
CA ASP A 128 -14.09 -3.72 -14.31
C ASP A 128 -13.81 -2.34 -14.93
N ARG A 129 -13.50 -1.34 -14.10
CA ARG A 129 -13.12 -0.01 -14.57
C ARG A 129 -11.80 -0.04 -15.33
N GLU A 130 -10.79 -0.74 -14.81
CA GLU A 130 -9.48 -0.84 -15.45
C GLU A 130 -9.59 -1.51 -16.83
N SER A 131 -10.34 -2.62 -16.92
CA SER A 131 -10.59 -3.31 -18.19
C SER A 131 -11.27 -2.40 -19.24
N ARG A 132 -12.22 -1.56 -18.83
CA ARG A 132 -12.86 -0.57 -19.74
C ARG A 132 -11.90 0.51 -20.22
N LEU A 133 -10.89 0.84 -19.42
CA LEU A 133 -9.87 1.82 -19.78
C LEU A 133 -8.79 1.23 -20.69
N ASP A 134 -8.54 -0.09 -20.62
CA ASP A 134 -7.64 -0.81 -21.52
C ASP A 134 -8.24 -1.13 -22.89
N ALA A 135 -9.56 -1.21 -22.98
CA ALA A 135 -10.27 -1.42 -24.24
C ALA A 135 -10.32 -0.15 -25.15
N LYS A 136 -9.69 0.95 -24.74
CA LYS A 136 -9.59 2.22 -25.47
C LYS A 136 -8.17 2.47 -25.94
#